data_AF-A0A1G2YMM4-F1
#
_entry.id   AF-A0A1G2YMM4-F1
#
_cell.length_a   1.000
_cell.length_b   1.000
_cell.length_c   1.000
_cell.angle_alpha   90.00
_cell.angle_beta   90.00
_cell.angle_gamma   90.00
#
_symmetry.space_group_name_H-M   'P 1'
#
loop_
_entity.id
_entity.type
_entity.pdbx_description
1 polymer ?
#
loop_
_entity_poly.entity_id
_entity_poly.type
_entity_poly.pdbx_seq_one_letter_code
_entity_poly.pdbx_strand_id
1 'polypeptide(L)'
;MATAQGCFEGTTSSCTYVLDRNALLSGNPVLQAYKQLTKNLENNISSFFEEVVSTADKPDWLAAVEHGLLKLKTLPFNWDSYGSPPIFDELIDDVKCFLHGLEMQDIAIPFVAPLPGGGIHLEWLYDQRELEVEFADKGSVEYLKVLNGEPSEEGKFNVNDYNKGRQLINWLLS
;
A
#
# COMPACT_ATOMS: atom_id res chain seq x y z
N MET A 1 -45.05 30.49 26.45
CA MET A 1 -46.52 30.56 26.60
C MET A 1 -46.99 31.71 25.72
N ALA A 2 -47.49 31.41 24.53
CA ALA A 2 -48.01 32.40 23.58
C ALA A 2 -49.37 31.90 23.09
N THR A 3 -50.36 32.75 23.29
CA THR A 3 -51.79 32.57 23.10
C THR A 3 -52.18 32.65 21.62
N ALA A 4 -52.94 31.67 21.14
CA ALA A 4 -53.60 31.75 19.84
C ALA A 4 -54.87 32.59 19.98
N GLN A 5 -54.97 33.67 19.20
CA GLN A 5 -56.12 34.57 19.21
C GLN A 5 -56.57 34.85 17.77
N GLY A 6 -57.80 34.44 17.47
CA GLY A 6 -58.69 35.00 16.45
C GLY A 6 -58.35 34.81 14.96
N CYS A 7 -59.10 33.93 14.28
CA CYS A 7 -59.34 34.06 12.84
C CYS A 7 -60.71 34.72 12.63
N PHE A 8 -60.73 35.88 11.99
CA PHE A 8 -61.93 36.57 11.51
C PHE A 8 -62.26 36.08 10.09
N GLU A 9 -63.55 35.92 9.78
CA GLU A 9 -64.05 35.50 8.48
C GLU A 9 -63.88 36.60 7.42
N GLY A 10 -63.53 36.20 6.19
CA GLY A 10 -63.79 37.00 4.99
C GLY A 10 -62.59 37.21 4.07
N THR A 11 -62.68 36.60 2.89
CA THR A 11 -61.89 36.84 1.65
C THR A 11 -60.53 36.15 1.52
N THR A 12 -60.31 35.70 0.29
CA THR A 12 -59.33 34.71 -0.17
C THR A 12 -57.88 35.18 -0.03
N SER A 13 -57.07 34.46 0.74
CA SER A 13 -55.62 34.39 0.54
C SER A 13 -55.08 33.05 1.03
N SER A 14 -54.41 32.36 0.12
CA SER A 14 -53.66 31.13 0.35
C SER A 14 -52.68 31.30 1.52
N CYS A 15 -52.94 30.62 2.63
CA CYS A 15 -52.00 30.52 3.74
C CYS A 15 -50.96 29.45 3.40
N THR A 16 -49.88 29.83 2.71
CA THR A 16 -48.71 28.96 2.54
C THR A 16 -47.93 28.92 3.84
N TYR A 17 -47.97 27.79 4.54
CA TYR A 17 -46.97 27.45 5.56
C TYR A 17 -45.62 27.29 4.87
N VAL A 18 -44.79 28.33 4.89
CA VAL A 18 -43.36 28.17 4.67
C VAL A 18 -42.79 27.56 5.94
N LEU A 19 -42.71 26.23 5.98
CA LEU A 19 -41.85 25.57 6.96
C LEU A 19 -40.42 25.98 6.63
N ASP A 20 -39.84 26.83 7.49
CA ASP A 20 -38.44 27.18 7.42
C ASP A 20 -37.61 25.89 7.60
N ARG A 21 -37.09 25.35 6.49
CA ARG A 21 -36.27 24.12 6.50
C ARG A 21 -35.03 24.28 7.39
N ASN A 22 -34.58 25.51 7.66
CA ASN A 22 -33.42 25.73 8.51
C ASN A 22 -33.72 25.55 10.00
N ALA A 23 -34.97 25.73 10.43
CA ALA A 23 -35.37 25.56 11.84
C ALA A 23 -35.52 24.08 12.27
N LEU A 24 -35.75 23.16 11.32
CA LEU A 24 -35.86 21.72 11.58
C LEU A 24 -34.51 20.98 11.61
N LEU A 25 -33.42 21.63 11.17
CA LEU A 25 -32.11 20.99 10.98
C LEU A 25 -31.09 21.28 12.09
N SER A 26 -31.35 22.24 12.98
CA SER A 26 -30.41 22.63 14.04
C SER A 26 -30.55 21.84 15.33
N GLY A 27 -31.73 21.27 15.62
CA GLY A 27 -32.03 20.55 16.86
C GLY A 27 -32.10 19.02 16.77
N ASN A 28 -31.86 18.42 15.59
CA ASN A 28 -31.97 16.97 15.42
C ASN A 28 -30.68 16.27 15.90
N PRO A 29 -30.71 15.51 17.02
CA PRO A 29 -29.52 14.89 17.61
C PRO A 29 -28.91 13.82 16.70
N VAL A 30 -29.72 13.17 15.85
CA VAL A 30 -29.22 12.20 14.85
C VAL A 30 -28.39 12.93 13.79
N LEU A 31 -28.88 14.08 13.30
CA LEU A 31 -28.16 14.86 12.29
C LEU A 31 -26.86 15.46 12.85
N GLN A 32 -26.85 15.83 14.12
CA GLN A 32 -25.63 16.28 14.81
C GLN A 32 -24.63 15.14 15.01
N ALA A 33 -25.09 13.94 15.37
CA ALA A 33 -24.24 12.75 15.46
C ALA A 33 -23.62 12.38 14.10
N TYR A 34 -24.40 12.46 13.02
CA TYR A 34 -23.87 12.26 11.66
C TYR A 34 -22.80 13.29 11.29
N LYS A 35 -23.04 14.58 11.55
CA LYS A 35 -22.03 15.64 11.30
C LYS A 35 -20.74 15.43 12.11
N GLN A 36 -20.87 14.94 13.35
CA GLN A 36 -19.72 14.64 14.18
C GLN A 36 -18.96 13.41 13.68
N LEU A 37 -19.67 12.36 13.24
CA LEU A 37 -19.08 11.16 12.65
C LEU A 37 -18.33 11.47 11.35
N THR A 38 -18.92 12.26 10.46
CA THR A 38 -18.25 12.64 9.20
C THR A 38 -17.03 13.51 9.47
N LYS A 39 -17.11 14.46 10.40
CA LYS A 39 -15.95 15.27 10.80
C LYS A 39 -14.84 14.45 11.45
N ASN A 40 -15.20 13.46 12.27
CA ASN A 40 -14.22 12.55 12.86
C ASN A 40 -13.59 11.62 11.81
N LEU A 41 -14.36 11.17 10.82
CA LEU A 41 -13.86 10.40 9.68
C LEU A 41 -12.92 11.25 8.82
N GLU A 42 -13.28 12.50 8.50
CA GLU A 42 -12.42 13.43 7.75
C GLU A 42 -11.12 13.72 8.50
N ASN A 43 -11.17 13.93 9.82
CA ASN A 43 -9.98 14.14 10.63
C ASN A 43 -9.10 12.89 10.73
N ASN A 44 -9.69 11.71 10.90
CA ASN A 44 -8.95 10.45 10.96
C ASN A 44 -8.34 10.08 9.61
N ILE A 45 -9.06 10.32 8.52
CA ILE A 45 -8.54 10.17 7.15
C ILE A 45 -7.40 11.18 6.96
N SER A 46 -7.57 12.45 7.33
CA SER A 46 -6.50 13.46 7.20
C SER A 46 -5.24 13.09 7.99
N SER A 47 -5.36 12.53 9.20
CA SER A 47 -4.20 12.05 9.97
C SER A 47 -3.58 10.78 9.40
N PHE A 48 -4.34 9.98 8.65
CA PHE A 48 -3.83 8.80 7.97
C PHE A 48 -3.11 9.16 6.65
N PHE A 49 -3.48 10.28 6.03
CA PHE A 49 -2.89 10.78 4.79
C PHE A 49 -1.71 11.74 5.00
N GLU A 50 -1.33 12.08 6.24
CA GLU A 50 -0.07 12.81 6.51
C GLU A 50 1.18 11.96 6.30
N GLU A 51 1.04 10.63 6.21
CA GLU A 51 2.09 9.71 5.77
C GLU A 51 1.91 9.28 4.30
N VAL A 52 1.34 10.16 3.46
CA VAL A 52 1.50 10.00 2.01
C VAL A 52 2.90 10.47 1.66
N VAL A 53 3.86 9.55 1.71
CA VAL A 53 5.14 9.73 1.02
C VAL A 53 4.81 10.06 -0.43
N SER A 54 5.18 11.26 -0.86
CA SER A 54 5.05 11.70 -2.23
C SER A 54 5.63 10.62 -3.15
N THR A 55 4.81 10.06 -4.04
CA THR A 55 5.29 9.13 -5.07
C THR A 55 6.29 9.79 -6.03
N ALA A 56 6.50 11.11 -5.94
CA ALA A 56 7.43 11.85 -6.77
C ALA A 56 8.92 11.68 -6.38
N ASP A 57 9.23 11.16 -5.18
CA ASP A 57 10.62 10.99 -4.70
C ASP A 57 11.09 9.54 -4.69
N LYS A 58 10.29 8.61 -5.24
CA LYS A 58 10.64 7.20 -5.24
C LYS A 58 11.52 6.85 -6.45
N PRO A 59 12.63 6.11 -6.28
CA PRO A 59 13.43 5.63 -7.40
C PRO A 59 12.60 4.83 -8.42
N ASP A 60 12.89 5.01 -9.71
CA ASP A 60 12.21 4.29 -10.80
C ASP A 60 12.28 2.77 -10.63
N TRP A 61 13.42 2.24 -10.16
CA TRP A 61 13.58 0.81 -9.92
C TRP A 61 12.62 0.29 -8.86
N LEU A 62 12.42 1.04 -7.78
CA LEU A 62 11.51 0.66 -6.71
C LEU A 62 10.06 0.77 -7.18
N ALA A 63 9.74 1.71 -8.07
CA ALA A 63 8.42 1.86 -8.68
C ALA A 63 8.09 0.65 -9.57
N ALA A 64 9.05 0.24 -10.39
CA ALA A 64 8.91 -0.93 -11.24
C ALA A 64 8.73 -2.22 -10.42
N VAL A 65 9.49 -2.41 -9.34
CA VAL A 65 9.35 -3.59 -8.48
C VAL A 65 7.98 -3.65 -7.82
N GLU A 66 7.51 -2.57 -7.21
CA GLU A 66 6.17 -2.55 -6.61
C GLU A 66 5.06 -2.88 -7.60
N HIS A 67 5.17 -2.39 -8.84
CA HIS A 67 4.24 -2.75 -9.89
C HIS A 67 4.34 -4.25 -10.26
N GLY A 68 5.54 -4.82 -10.28
CA GLY A 68 5.76 -6.27 -10.40
C GLY A 68 5.06 -7.05 -9.28
N LEU A 69 5.27 -6.65 -8.03
CA LEU A 69 4.63 -7.27 -6.86
C LEU A 69 3.10 -7.23 -6.93
N LEU A 70 2.52 -6.11 -7.38
CA LEU A 70 1.07 -6.01 -7.59
C LEU A 70 0.55 -7.00 -8.64
N LYS A 71 1.31 -7.27 -9.70
CA LYS A 71 0.94 -8.31 -10.67
C LYS A 71 1.02 -9.70 -10.04
N LEU A 72 2.09 -9.99 -9.32
CA LEU A 72 2.30 -11.29 -8.65
C LEU A 72 1.18 -11.59 -7.64
N LYS A 73 0.68 -10.58 -6.92
CA LYS A 73 -0.46 -10.70 -6.00
C LYS A 73 -1.77 -11.18 -6.67
N THR A 74 -1.90 -11.03 -7.99
CA THR A 74 -3.10 -11.48 -8.72
C THR A 74 -3.03 -12.93 -9.19
N LEU A 75 -1.91 -13.62 -8.96
CA LEU A 75 -1.75 -15.01 -9.37
C LEU A 75 -2.73 -15.91 -8.60
N PRO A 76 -3.53 -16.73 -9.30
CA PRO A 76 -4.44 -17.66 -8.66
C PRO A 76 -3.69 -18.85 -8.07
N PHE A 77 -4.37 -19.63 -7.25
CA PHE A 77 -3.87 -20.96 -6.87
C PHE A 77 -3.55 -21.79 -8.12
N ASN A 78 -2.47 -22.58 -8.07
CA ASN A 78 -1.98 -23.42 -9.16
C ASN A 78 -1.58 -22.63 -10.42
N TRP A 79 -1.07 -21.40 -10.26
CA TRP A 79 -0.58 -20.57 -11.37
C TRP A 79 0.56 -21.21 -12.17
N ASP A 80 1.30 -22.13 -11.54
CA ASP A 80 2.42 -22.87 -12.12
C ASP A 80 2.02 -24.26 -12.68
N SER A 81 0.76 -24.68 -12.55
CA SER A 81 0.28 -26.04 -12.83
C SER A 81 0.85 -27.16 -11.92
N TYR A 82 1.61 -26.82 -10.88
CA TYR A 82 2.21 -27.76 -9.92
C TYR A 82 1.65 -27.58 -8.49
N GLY A 83 0.57 -26.82 -8.35
CA GLY A 83 -0.14 -26.64 -7.09
C GLY A 83 0.39 -25.51 -6.22
N SER A 84 1.17 -24.58 -6.76
CA SER A 84 1.66 -23.45 -5.96
C SER A 84 0.50 -22.59 -5.41
N PRO A 85 0.57 -22.19 -4.13
CA PRO A 85 -0.40 -21.26 -3.58
C PRO A 85 -0.25 -19.86 -4.22
N PRO A 86 -1.27 -19.00 -4.09
CA PRO A 86 -1.09 -17.56 -4.28
C PRO A 86 0.00 -17.02 -3.35
N ILE A 87 0.63 -15.92 -3.74
CA ILE A 87 1.59 -15.21 -2.90
C ILE A 87 0.83 -14.50 -1.77
N PHE A 88 1.31 -14.67 -0.54
CA PHE A 88 0.68 -14.08 0.65
C PHE A 88 0.96 -12.58 0.75
N ASP A 89 -0.02 -11.83 1.27
CA ASP A 89 0.08 -10.37 1.41
C ASP A 89 1.22 -9.97 2.36
N GLU A 90 1.43 -10.73 3.43
CA GLU A 90 2.50 -10.50 4.38
C GLU A 90 3.89 -10.62 3.74
N LEU A 91 4.06 -11.51 2.78
CA LEU A 91 5.33 -11.67 2.07
C LEU A 91 5.59 -10.47 1.15
N ILE A 92 4.55 -9.98 0.45
CA ILE A 92 4.63 -8.76 -0.37
C ILE A 92 5.04 -7.57 0.49
N ASP A 93 4.48 -7.45 1.68
CA ASP A 93 4.81 -6.37 2.61
C ASP A 93 6.23 -6.51 3.16
N ASP A 94 6.69 -7.72 3.48
CA ASP A 94 8.09 -7.98 3.87
C ASP A 94 9.07 -7.56 2.76
N VAL A 95 8.79 -7.90 1.49
CA VAL A 95 9.63 -7.48 0.35
C VAL A 95 9.64 -5.96 0.20
N LYS A 96 8.49 -5.31 0.30
CA LYS A 96 8.42 -3.84 0.22
C LYS A 96 9.23 -3.19 1.34
N CYS A 97 9.00 -3.58 2.59
CA CYS A 97 9.73 -3.05 3.74
C CYS A 97 11.24 -3.24 3.57
N PHE A 98 11.67 -4.40 3.09
CA PHE A 98 13.07 -4.67 2.77
C PHE A 98 13.63 -3.69 1.74
N LEU A 99 12.98 -3.57 0.58
CA LEU A 99 13.48 -2.75 -0.52
C LEU A 99 13.47 -1.25 -0.19
N HIS A 100 12.45 -0.76 0.52
CA HIS A 100 12.42 0.61 1.03
C HIS A 100 13.56 0.86 2.03
N GLY A 101 13.80 -0.11 2.93
CA GLY A 101 14.86 -0.04 3.93
C GLY A 101 16.29 -0.06 3.38
N LEU A 102 16.47 -0.38 2.08
CA LEU A 102 17.79 -0.27 1.42
C LEU A 102 18.23 1.18 1.23
N GLU A 103 17.28 2.11 1.04
CA GLU A 103 17.52 3.55 0.83
C GLU A 103 18.47 3.87 -0.35
N MET A 104 18.30 3.18 -1.48
CA MET A 104 19.19 3.28 -2.65
C MET A 104 18.50 3.95 -3.85
N GLN A 105 19.22 4.83 -4.55
CA GLN A 105 18.67 5.61 -5.68
C GLN A 105 19.02 4.97 -7.04
N ASP A 106 20.29 4.68 -7.28
CA ASP A 106 20.80 4.31 -8.61
C ASP A 106 21.11 2.81 -8.73
N ILE A 107 20.08 1.97 -8.65
CA ILE A 107 20.18 0.52 -8.92
C ILE A 107 19.44 0.19 -10.22
N ALA A 108 19.95 -0.78 -10.97
CA ALA A 108 19.21 -1.40 -12.06
C ALA A 108 17.85 -1.93 -11.58
N ILE A 109 16.85 -1.94 -12.47
CA ILE A 109 15.55 -2.53 -12.19
C ILE A 109 15.72 -4.06 -12.16
N PRO A 110 15.40 -4.76 -11.07
CA PRO A 110 15.48 -6.20 -11.06
C PRO A 110 14.34 -6.82 -11.88
N PHE A 111 14.60 -8.02 -12.38
CA PHE A 111 13.53 -8.92 -12.77
C PHE A 111 12.78 -9.40 -11.52
N VAL A 112 11.45 -9.48 -11.62
CA VAL A 112 10.57 -9.85 -10.51
C VAL A 112 9.73 -11.03 -10.95
N ALA A 113 9.86 -12.16 -10.24
CA ALA A 113 9.18 -13.41 -10.57
C ALA A 113 8.57 -14.09 -9.35
N PRO A 114 7.51 -14.88 -9.53
CA PRO A 114 7.01 -15.74 -8.46
C PRO A 114 7.91 -16.99 -8.32
N LEU A 115 8.09 -17.45 -7.08
CA LEU A 115 8.73 -18.74 -6.79
C LEU A 115 7.68 -19.83 -6.58
N PRO A 116 7.94 -21.07 -7.05
CA PRO A 116 7.15 -22.22 -6.63
C PRO A 116 7.00 -22.28 -5.11
N GLY A 117 5.80 -22.58 -4.62
CA GLY A 117 5.48 -22.52 -3.19
C GLY A 117 4.95 -21.16 -2.71
N GLY A 118 4.82 -20.16 -3.59
CA GLY A 118 4.22 -18.86 -3.27
C GLY A 118 5.22 -17.81 -2.77
N GLY A 119 6.51 -18.00 -3.10
CA GLY A 119 7.58 -17.04 -2.79
C GLY A 119 7.76 -15.97 -3.86
N ILE A 120 8.76 -15.11 -3.67
CA ILE A 120 9.12 -14.04 -4.61
C ILE A 120 10.63 -14.08 -4.87
N HIS A 121 11.00 -13.97 -6.14
CA HIS A 121 12.37 -13.89 -6.62
C HIS A 121 12.63 -12.52 -7.24
N LEU A 122 13.77 -11.92 -6.89
CA LEU A 122 14.30 -10.70 -7.46
C LEU A 122 15.70 -10.97 -8.01
N GLU A 123 15.94 -10.58 -9.26
CA GLU A 123 17.22 -10.78 -9.94
C GLU A 123 17.73 -9.46 -10.49
N TRP A 124 18.93 -9.05 -10.10
CA TRP A 124 19.62 -7.92 -10.70
C TRP A 124 20.81 -8.39 -11.52
N LEU A 125 20.98 -7.80 -12.70
CA LEU A 125 22.16 -7.97 -13.54
C LEU A 125 22.86 -6.63 -13.73
N TYR A 126 24.16 -6.57 -13.44
CA TYR A 126 25.01 -5.40 -13.65
C TYR A 126 26.40 -5.84 -14.13
N ASP A 127 26.71 -5.53 -15.39
CA ASP A 127 27.94 -5.98 -16.07
C ASP A 127 28.12 -7.52 -15.99
N GLN A 128 29.16 -7.99 -15.32
CA GLN A 128 29.47 -9.42 -15.14
C GLN A 128 28.92 -9.99 -13.82
N ARG A 129 28.18 -9.19 -13.04
CA ARG A 129 27.64 -9.56 -11.75
C ARG A 129 26.14 -9.72 -11.80
N GLU A 130 25.67 -10.77 -11.18
CA GLU A 130 24.25 -11.02 -10.98
C GLU A 130 24.00 -11.30 -9.50
N LEU A 131 22.90 -10.73 -9.00
CA LEU A 131 22.44 -10.90 -7.64
C LEU A 131 21.01 -11.41 -7.69
N GLU A 132 20.81 -12.62 -7.19
CA GLU A 132 19.51 -13.20 -6.95
C GLU A 132 19.16 -13.04 -5.46
N VAL A 133 17.92 -12.70 -5.18
CA VAL A 133 17.36 -12.57 -3.83
C VAL A 133 15.99 -13.22 -3.78
N GLU A 134 15.80 -14.14 -2.84
CA GLU A 134 14.59 -14.93 -2.70
C GLU A 134 13.92 -14.74 -1.33
N PHE A 135 12.61 -14.57 -1.38
CA PHE A 135 11.72 -14.48 -0.23
C PHE A 135 10.78 -15.70 -0.31
N ALA A 136 11.22 -16.84 0.20
CA ALA A 136 10.43 -18.08 0.18
C ALA A 136 9.56 -18.24 1.43
N ASP A 137 10.02 -17.74 2.56
CA ASP A 137 9.37 -17.82 3.86
C ASP A 137 9.44 -16.47 4.61
N LYS A 138 8.65 -16.36 5.68
CA LYS A 138 8.57 -15.13 6.46
C LYS A 138 9.87 -14.88 7.22
N GLY A 139 10.34 -13.64 7.20
CA GLY A 139 11.41 -13.17 8.08
C GLY A 139 12.83 -13.53 7.63
N SER A 140 12.99 -14.19 6.48
CA SER A 140 14.28 -14.61 5.97
C SER A 140 14.42 -14.32 4.48
N VAL A 141 15.67 -14.14 4.06
CA VAL A 141 16.03 -13.80 2.70
C VAL A 141 17.21 -14.67 2.30
N GLU A 142 17.07 -15.38 1.18
CA GLU A 142 18.16 -16.15 0.57
C GLU A 142 18.76 -15.33 -0.57
N TYR A 143 20.05 -15.50 -0.83
CA TYR A 143 20.72 -14.81 -1.93
C TYR A 143 21.73 -15.70 -2.63
N LEU A 144 21.96 -15.39 -3.90
CA LEU A 144 23.04 -15.94 -4.70
C LEU A 144 23.76 -14.80 -5.44
N LYS A 145 25.08 -14.78 -5.33
CA LYS A 145 25.97 -13.91 -6.10
C LYS A 145 26.58 -14.69 -7.23
N VAL A 146 26.41 -14.23 -8.45
CA VAL A 146 27.02 -14.80 -9.65
C VAL A 146 28.02 -13.82 -10.24
N LEU A 147 29.22 -14.30 -10.57
CA LEU A 147 30.26 -13.50 -11.21
C LEU A 147 30.76 -14.24 -12.45
N ASN A 148 30.71 -13.59 -13.61
CA ASN A 148 31.06 -14.20 -14.90
C ASN A 148 30.25 -15.46 -15.23
N GLY A 149 28.98 -15.48 -14.81
CA GLY A 149 28.07 -16.62 -15.00
C GLY A 149 28.32 -17.79 -14.06
N GLU A 150 29.23 -17.65 -13.08
CA GLU A 150 29.52 -18.69 -12.11
C GLU A 150 29.09 -18.28 -10.69
N PRO A 151 28.44 -19.18 -9.92
CA PRO A 151 28.15 -18.97 -8.51
C PRO A 151 29.43 -18.61 -7.72
N SER A 152 29.38 -17.51 -6.98
CA SER A 152 30.51 -17.00 -6.19
C SER A 152 30.27 -17.05 -4.69
N GLU A 153 29.03 -16.78 -4.25
CA GLU A 153 28.64 -16.83 -2.84
C GLU A 153 27.12 -17.01 -2.75
N GLU A 154 26.67 -17.89 -1.87
CA GLU A 154 25.26 -18.04 -1.51
C GLU A 154 25.09 -17.90 0.00
N GLY A 155 23.90 -17.54 0.44
CA GLY A 155 23.62 -17.49 1.86
C GLY A 155 22.20 -17.09 2.20
N LYS A 156 21.97 -16.96 3.51
CA LYS A 156 20.69 -16.62 4.09
C LYS A 156 20.87 -15.58 5.18
N PHE A 157 19.98 -14.61 5.25
CA PHE A 157 19.98 -13.59 6.30
C PHE A 157 18.55 -13.24 6.74
N ASN A 158 18.43 -12.51 7.86
CA ASN A 158 17.13 -12.05 8.33
C ASN A 158 16.63 -10.89 7.46
N VAL A 159 15.34 -10.84 7.13
CA VAL A 159 14.77 -9.77 6.28
C VAL A 159 14.99 -8.37 6.85
N ASN A 160 15.16 -8.22 8.17
CA ASN A 160 15.43 -6.92 8.80
C ASN A 160 16.92 -6.54 8.81
N ASP A 161 17.82 -7.38 8.30
CA ASP A 161 19.25 -7.05 8.16
C ASP A 161 19.48 -6.25 6.87
N TYR A 162 19.02 -5.00 6.89
CA TYR A 162 19.19 -4.06 5.78
C TYR A 162 20.67 -3.77 5.48
N ASN A 163 21.57 -3.96 6.45
CA ASN A 163 23.01 -3.79 6.24
C ASN A 163 23.55 -4.89 5.33
N LYS A 164 23.14 -6.14 5.53
CA LYS A 164 23.48 -7.23 4.61
C LYS A 164 22.89 -6.95 3.23
N GLY A 165 21.64 -6.52 3.13
CA GLY A 165 21.01 -6.11 1.86
C GLY A 165 21.84 -5.04 1.11
N ARG A 166 22.20 -3.95 1.79
CA ARG A 166 23.06 -2.89 1.21
C ARG A 166 24.43 -3.41 0.79
N GLN A 167 25.04 -4.32 1.55
CA GLN A 167 26.33 -4.94 1.16
C GLN A 167 26.20 -5.75 -0.13
N LEU A 168 25.09 -6.46 -0.33
CA LEU A 168 24.84 -7.22 -1.57
C LEU A 168 24.66 -6.28 -2.77
N ILE A 169 23.89 -5.19 -2.62
CA ILE A 169 23.74 -4.20 -3.69
C ILE A 169 25.06 -3.48 -3.99
N ASN A 170 25.83 -3.11 -2.97
CA ASN A 170 27.14 -2.49 -3.19
C ASN A 170 28.12 -3.44 -3.87
N TRP A 171 28.03 -4.74 -3.57
CA TRP A 171 28.77 -5.76 -4.31
C TRP A 171 28.31 -5.82 -5.78
N LEU A 172 27.02 -5.77 -6.07
CA LEU A 172 26.52 -5.78 -7.44
C LEU A 172 27.07 -4.59 -8.26
N LEU A 173 27.17 -3.40 -7.64
CA LEU A 173 27.56 -2.15 -8.31
C LEU A 173 29.08 -1.86 -8.35
N SER A 174 29.91 -2.74 -7.77
CA SER A 174 31.37 -2.51 -7.67
C SER A 174 32.15 -3.09 -8.85
#